data_AF-A0A7S0L9T0-F1
#
_entry.id   AF-A0A7S0L9T0-F1
#
_cell.length_a   1.000
_cell.length_b   1.000
_cell.length_c   1.000
_cell.angle_alpha   90.00
_cell.angle_beta   90.00
_cell.angle_gamma   90.00
#
_symmetry.space_group_name_H-M   'P 1'
#
loop_
_entity.id
_entity.type
_entity.pdbx_description
1 polymer ?
#
loop_
_entity_poly.entity_id
_entity_poly.type
_entity_poly.pdbx_seq_one_letter_code
_entity_poly.pdbx_strand_id
1 'polypeptide(L)'
;VVSGGHVVGVAGTSAAAPVVAGIFALLNAQRLGHGKPALGFLNPFIYQNPQAFQDVTQGKNMGGMQQYGFTAIKGWDAATGFGTPDFGALSEAVSQLSSLGVGRDKSRLE
;
A
#
# COMPACT_ATOMS: atom_id res chain seq x y z
N VAL A 1 5.65 13.09 16.37
CA VAL A 1 4.44 13.96 16.45
C VAL A 1 4.65 15.03 17.51
N VAL A 2 3.90 16.13 17.51
CA VAL A 2 3.97 17.11 18.61
C VAL A 2 2.84 16.82 19.60
N SER A 3 3.19 16.60 20.86
CA SER A 3 2.23 16.41 21.95
C SER A 3 2.60 17.36 23.10
N GLY A 4 1.65 18.17 23.55
CA GLY A 4 1.87 19.16 24.60
C GLY A 4 3.04 20.12 24.31
N GLY A 5 3.24 20.50 23.04
CA GLY A 5 4.33 21.39 22.62
C GLY A 5 5.70 20.72 22.41
N HIS A 6 5.82 19.41 22.62
CA HIS A 6 7.08 18.67 22.53
C HIS A 6 7.06 17.66 21.38
N VAL A 7 8.19 17.51 20.68
CA VAL A 7 8.37 16.47 19.67
C VAL A 7 8.59 15.13 20.37
N VAL A 8 7.73 14.15 20.08
CA VAL A 8 7.80 12.80 20.62
C VAL A 8 7.77 11.74 19.51
N GLY A 9 8.49 10.64 19.75
CA GLY A 9 8.39 9.42 18.94
C GLY A 9 7.09 8.68 19.23
N VAL A 10 6.42 8.21 18.17
CA VAL A 10 5.23 7.35 18.25
C VAL A 10 5.36 6.22 17.25
N ALA A 11 4.71 5.10 17.53
CA ALA A 11 4.76 3.89 16.71
C ALA A 11 3.38 3.23 16.62
N GLY A 12 3.31 2.10 15.93
CA GLY A 12 2.09 1.33 15.72
C GLY A 12 1.51 1.53 14.33
N THR A 13 0.56 0.67 13.95
CA THR A 13 -0.11 0.72 12.64
C THR A 13 -0.86 2.03 12.42
N SER A 14 -1.27 2.71 13.50
CA SER A 14 -1.82 4.07 13.47
C SER A 14 -0.86 5.12 12.91
N ALA A 15 0.45 4.93 13.07
CA ALA A 15 1.45 5.80 12.43
C ALA A 15 1.68 5.41 10.96
N ALA A 16 1.56 4.13 10.62
CA ALA A 16 1.72 3.64 9.24
C ALA A 16 0.55 4.06 8.32
N ALA A 17 -0.70 4.00 8.80
CA ALA A 17 -1.89 4.33 8.03
C ALA A 17 -1.84 5.73 7.35
N PRO A 18 -1.55 6.84 8.06
CA PRO A 18 -1.45 8.15 7.42
C PRO A 18 -0.24 8.29 6.48
N VAL A 19 0.86 7.56 6.70
CA VAL A 19 2.00 7.55 5.78
C VAL A 19 1.59 6.94 4.43
N VAL A 20 0.95 5.76 4.46
CA VAL A 20 0.46 5.09 3.25
C VAL A 20 -0.61 5.94 2.55
N ALA A 21 -1.53 6.55 3.32
CA ALA A 21 -2.52 7.46 2.76
C ALA A 21 -1.89 8.66 2.03
N GLY A 22 -0.83 9.26 2.58
CA GLY A 22 -0.08 10.35 1.94
C GLY A 22 0.56 9.93 0.62
N ILE A 23 1.18 8.74 0.57
CA ILE A 23 1.76 8.16 -0.65
C ILE A 23 0.70 8.03 -1.74
N PHE A 24 -0.44 7.40 -1.45
CA PHE A 24 -1.51 7.24 -2.44
C PHE A 24 -2.20 8.56 -2.82
N ALA A 25 -2.24 9.55 -1.92
CA ALA A 25 -2.70 10.90 -2.25
C ALA A 25 -1.81 11.57 -3.30
N LEU A 26 -0.48 11.44 -3.18
CA LEU A 26 0.47 11.94 -4.18
C LEU A 26 0.32 11.24 -5.53
N LEU A 27 0.13 9.91 -5.53
CA LEU A 27 -0.14 9.16 -6.76
C LEU A 27 -1.47 9.59 -7.42
N ASN A 28 -2.50 9.86 -6.63
CA ASN A 28 -3.74 10.44 -7.16
C ASN A 28 -3.54 11.84 -7.72
N ALA A 29 -2.75 12.69 -7.06
CA ALA A 29 -2.42 14.02 -7.57
C ALA A 29 -1.71 13.95 -8.93
N GLN A 30 -0.74 13.03 -9.09
CA GLN A 30 -0.10 12.75 -10.37
C GLN A 30 -1.13 12.35 -11.43
N ARG A 31 -1.99 11.37 -11.15
CA ARG A 31 -3.02 10.91 -12.09
C ARG A 31 -3.97 12.03 -12.52
N LEU A 32 -4.45 12.82 -11.56
CA LEU A 32 -5.35 13.95 -11.81
C LEU A 32 -4.65 15.04 -12.64
N GLY A 33 -3.37 15.30 -12.39
CA GLY A 33 -2.55 16.21 -13.21
C GLY A 33 -2.42 15.77 -14.68
N HIS A 34 -2.59 14.48 -14.96
CA HIS A 34 -2.64 13.92 -16.31
C HIS A 34 -4.06 13.67 -16.82
N GLY A 35 -5.10 14.25 -16.20
CA GLY A 35 -6.49 14.08 -16.60
C GLY A 35 -7.04 12.66 -16.40
N LYS A 36 -6.37 11.82 -15.60
CA LYS A 36 -6.80 10.46 -15.27
C LYS A 36 -7.62 10.45 -13.97
N PRO A 37 -8.57 9.51 -13.80
CA PRO A 37 -9.32 9.36 -12.56
C PRO A 37 -8.41 8.88 -11.41
N ALA A 38 -8.76 9.22 -10.17
CA ALA A 38 -8.12 8.66 -8.97
C ALA A 38 -8.24 7.13 -8.91
N LEU A 39 -7.36 6.47 -8.14
CA LEU A 39 -7.25 5.01 -8.06
C LEU A 39 -8.48 4.33 -7.42
N GLY A 40 -9.20 5.01 -6.53
CA GLY A 40 -10.36 4.43 -5.84
C GLY A 40 -9.98 3.26 -4.93
N PHE A 41 -10.66 2.11 -5.10
CA PHE A 41 -10.38 0.90 -4.33
C PHE A 41 -9.01 0.31 -4.72
N LEU A 42 -8.03 0.38 -3.80
CA LEU A 42 -6.62 0.15 -4.10
C LEU A 42 -6.23 -1.33 -4.25
N ASN A 43 -6.95 -2.26 -3.63
CA ASN A 43 -6.48 -3.66 -3.55
C ASN A 43 -6.21 -4.30 -4.92
N PRO A 44 -7.06 -4.19 -5.95
CA PRO A 44 -6.77 -4.75 -7.26
C PRO A 44 -5.45 -4.22 -7.85
N PHE A 45 -5.20 -2.90 -7.72
CA PHE A 45 -3.96 -2.29 -8.18
C PHE A 45 -2.74 -2.80 -7.39
N ILE A 46 -2.83 -2.85 -6.06
CA ILE A 46 -1.74 -3.31 -5.18
C ILE A 46 -1.36 -4.76 -5.51
N TYR A 47 -2.35 -5.66 -5.61
CA TYR A 47 -2.09 -7.09 -5.85
C TYR A 47 -1.61 -7.39 -7.27
N GLN A 48 -1.84 -6.50 -8.23
CA GLN A 48 -1.26 -6.59 -9.58
C GLN A 48 0.16 -6.03 -9.68
N ASN A 49 0.63 -5.30 -8.67
CA ASN A 49 1.92 -4.62 -8.68
C ASN A 49 2.77 -4.92 -7.43
N PRO A 50 3.00 -6.20 -7.08
CA PRO A 50 3.80 -6.56 -5.91
C PRO A 50 5.25 -6.05 -5.98
N GLN A 51 5.80 -5.89 -7.19
CA GLN A 51 7.13 -5.35 -7.43
C GLN A 51 7.30 -3.88 -7.04
N ALA A 52 6.19 -3.16 -6.79
CA ALA A 52 6.21 -1.75 -6.39
C ALA A 52 6.28 -1.58 -4.85
N PHE A 53 6.64 -2.64 -4.13
CA PHE A 53 6.78 -2.65 -2.69
C PHE A 53 8.14 -3.24 -2.30
N GLN A 54 8.72 -2.71 -1.23
CA GLN A 54 9.87 -3.32 -0.57
C GLN A 54 9.39 -4.47 0.31
N ASP A 55 9.64 -5.69 -0.16
CA ASP A 55 9.32 -6.95 0.52
C ASP A 55 10.06 -7.04 1.87
N VAL A 56 9.30 -7.37 2.93
CA VAL A 56 9.82 -7.58 4.28
C VAL A 56 9.85 -9.07 4.53
N THR A 57 11.06 -9.65 4.61
CA THR A 57 11.22 -11.11 4.67
C THR A 57 11.71 -11.62 6.02
N GLN A 58 11.79 -10.73 7.02
CA GLN A 58 12.31 -11.04 8.34
C GLN A 58 11.41 -10.46 9.43
N GLY A 59 11.23 -11.24 10.50
CA GLY A 59 10.39 -10.88 11.63
C GLY A 59 9.11 -11.71 11.72
N LYS A 60 8.33 -11.45 12.75
CA LYS A 60 7.06 -12.13 13.03
C LYS A 60 6.14 -11.13 13.72
N ASN A 61 4.89 -11.03 13.28
CA ASN A 61 3.90 -10.29 14.06
C ASN A 61 3.51 -11.13 15.29
N MET A 62 3.23 -10.48 16.41
CA MET A 62 2.82 -11.15 17.64
C MET A 62 1.37 -10.76 17.95
N GLY A 63 0.49 -11.75 17.97
CA GLY A 63 -0.88 -11.61 18.48
C GLY A 63 -0.96 -12.03 19.94
N GLY A 64 -1.92 -11.47 20.68
CA GLY A 64 -2.31 -11.94 22.02
C GLY A 64 -1.15 -12.23 22.98
N MET A 65 -1.11 -13.43 23.56
CA MET A 65 -0.10 -13.94 24.51
C MET A 65 1.34 -14.03 23.95
N GLN A 66 1.73 -13.17 23.01
CA GLN A 66 3.06 -12.99 22.41
C GLN A 66 3.71 -14.23 21.78
N GLN A 67 3.02 -15.37 21.78
CA GLN A 67 3.49 -16.65 21.25
C GLN A 67 2.93 -16.97 19.86
N TYR A 68 1.77 -16.41 19.50
CA TYR A 68 1.08 -16.69 18.24
C TYR A 68 1.27 -15.56 17.23
N GLY A 69 1.36 -15.92 15.95
CA GLY A 69 1.44 -14.96 14.83
C GLY A 69 2.10 -15.55 13.59
N PHE A 70 2.26 -14.72 12.58
CA PHE A 70 2.73 -15.07 11.26
C PHE A 70 4.15 -14.54 11.04
N THR A 71 5.02 -15.40 10.52
CA THR A 71 6.38 -15.03 10.14
C THR A 71 6.36 -14.31 8.80
N ALA A 72 7.16 -13.25 8.68
CA ALA A 72 7.38 -12.57 7.42
C ALA A 72 8.14 -13.50 6.46
N ILE A 73 7.70 -13.59 5.22
CA ILE A 73 8.28 -14.49 4.21
C ILE A 73 8.40 -13.77 2.88
N LYS A 74 9.16 -14.33 1.94
CA LYS A 74 9.26 -13.77 0.58
C LYS A 74 7.88 -13.69 -0.08
N GLY A 75 7.54 -12.53 -0.62
CA GLY A 75 6.29 -12.27 -1.33
C GLY A 75 5.21 -11.69 -0.40
N TRP A 76 3.95 -12.10 -0.60
CA TRP A 76 2.88 -11.67 0.29
C TRP A 76 2.90 -12.50 1.58
N ASP A 77 2.79 -11.85 2.72
CA ASP A 77 2.58 -12.51 4.00
C ASP A 77 1.54 -11.82 4.90
N ALA A 78 1.09 -12.54 5.93
CA ALA A 78 0.07 -12.05 6.87
C ALA A 78 0.63 -11.13 7.97
N ALA A 79 1.94 -10.85 7.97
CA ALA A 79 2.57 -9.90 8.89
C ALA A 79 2.67 -8.51 8.28
N THR A 80 2.96 -8.41 6.98
CA THR A 80 3.32 -7.15 6.29
C THR A 80 2.69 -6.98 4.90
N GLY A 81 1.96 -7.97 4.40
CA GLY A 81 1.43 -7.95 3.03
C GLY A 81 2.56 -8.07 2.01
N PHE A 82 2.61 -7.17 1.02
CA PHE A 82 3.76 -7.04 0.11
C PHE A 82 4.90 -6.17 0.67
N GLY A 83 4.77 -5.70 1.92
CA GLY A 83 5.76 -4.86 2.57
C GLY A 83 5.50 -3.35 2.42
N THR A 84 6.57 -2.56 2.31
CA THR A 84 6.48 -1.09 2.36
C THR A 84 6.31 -0.50 0.96
N PRO A 85 5.38 0.46 0.75
CA PRO A 85 5.22 1.12 -0.55
C PRO A 85 6.50 1.79 -1.04
N ASP A 86 6.95 1.48 -2.26
CA ASP A 86 8.00 2.25 -2.95
C ASP A 86 7.33 3.31 -3.83
N PHE A 87 7.49 4.59 -3.49
CA PHE A 87 6.82 5.66 -4.23
C PHE A 87 7.27 5.75 -5.69
N GLY A 88 8.54 5.51 -5.99
CA GLY A 88 9.07 5.58 -7.36
C GLY A 88 8.45 4.50 -8.24
N ALA A 89 8.52 3.25 -7.78
CA ALA A 89 7.94 2.12 -8.50
C ALA A 89 6.41 2.23 -8.61
N LEU A 90 5.72 2.74 -7.58
CA LEU A 90 4.28 2.98 -7.64
C LEU A 90 3.92 4.10 -8.62
N SER A 91 4.71 5.18 -8.69
CA SER A 91 4.54 6.28 -9.66
C SER A 91 4.62 5.79 -11.10
N GLU A 92 5.58 4.91 -11.39
CA GLU A 92 5.71 4.26 -12.70
C GLU A 92 4.48 3.37 -12.98
N ALA A 93 4.11 2.52 -12.03
CA ALA A 93 2.96 1.62 -12.17
C ALA A 93 1.64 2.38 -12.43
N VAL A 94 1.37 3.48 -11.71
CA VAL A 94 0.14 4.27 -11.92
C VAL A 94 0.13 5.04 -13.23
N SER A 95 1.30 5.34 -13.80
CA SER A 95 1.43 5.98 -15.11
C SER A 95 0.99 5.04 -16.23
N GLN A 96 1.30 3.75 -16.10
CA GLN A 96 0.94 2.70 -17.07
C GLN A 96 -0.53 2.26 -17.00
N LEU A 97 -1.24 2.56 -15.91
CA LEU A 97 -2.69 2.32 -15.83
C LEU A 97 -3.43 3.14 -16.91
N SER A 98 -4.21 2.45 -17.73
CA SER A 98 -5.06 3.09 -18.74
C SER A 98 -6.11 4.01 -18.09
N SER A 99 -6.60 4.98 -18.87
CA SER A 99 -7.66 5.91 -18.45
C SER A 99 -9.04 5.26 -18.34
N LEU A 100 -9.18 4.02 -18.83
CA LEU A 100 -10.39 3.23 -18.71
C LEU A 100 -10.50 2.68 -17.29
N GLY A 101 -11.11 3.48 -16.42
CA GLY A 101 -11.42 3.08 -15.05
C GLY A 101 -12.13 1.73 -15.04
N VAL A 102 -11.71 0.84 -14.12
CA VAL A 102 -12.35 -0.42 -13.71
C VAL A 102 -13.35 -0.90 -14.75
N GLY A 103 -12.82 -1.42 -15.86
CA GLY A 103 -13.61 -2.23 -16.77
C GLY A 103 -14.16 -3.40 -15.97
N ARG A 104 -15.47 -3.38 -15.72
CA ARG A 104 -16.23 -4.62 -15.60
C ARG A 104 -15.97 -5.37 -16.91
N ASP A 105 -14.96 -6.20 -16.90
CA ASP A 105 -14.79 -7.20 -17.92
C ASP A 105 -15.98 -8.16 -17.80
N LYS A 106 -16.97 -7.95 -18.68
CA LYS A 106 -18.16 -8.81 -18.78
C LYS A 106 -17.85 -10.12 -19.52
N SER A 107 -16.64 -10.33 -20.04
CA SER A 107 -16.30 -11.56 -20.77
C SER A 107 -15.86 -12.72 -19.86
N ARG A 108 -16.04 -12.61 -18.54
CA ARG A 108 -15.73 -13.68 -17.56
C ARG A 108 -16.98 -14.27 -16.88
N LEU A 109 -18.14 -14.20 -17.53
CA LEU A 109 -19.40 -14.79 -17.06
C LEU A 109 -19.96 -15.88 -17.99
N GLU A 110 -19.14 -16.46 -18.86
CA GLU A 110 -19.48 -17.67 -19.61
C GLU A 110 -18.51 -18.81 -19.27
#